data_AF-A0A932ATZ2-F1
#
_entry.id   AF-A0A932ATZ2-F1
#
_cell.length_a   1.000
_cell.length_b   1.000
_cell.length_c   1.000
_cell.angle_alpha   90.00
_cell.angle_beta   90.00
_cell.angle_gamma   90.00
#
_symmetry.space_group_name_H-M   'P 1'
#
loop_
_entity.id
_entity.type
_entity.pdbx_description
1 polymer ?
#
loop_
_entity_poly.entity_id
_entity_poly.type
_entity_poly.pdbx_seq_one_letter_code
_entity_poly.pdbx_strand_id
1 'polypeptide(L)'
;MRIAFDHILLARVLFTLTTAGWAVATVIADFNKTHATNPKWTGHARFHVVWQISSYVGFGLLALALIWWPGPLALERLYLVALMSAIVYAAFFVAVLAMPIYGGKAYDANGYKPFPAPVPLIAKKWDVNITIFCVQVVILAAGIVAVVV
;
A
#
# COMPACT_ATOMS: atom_id res chain seq x y z
N MET A 1 2.66 -26.94 -25.91
CA MET A 1 2.72 -26.18 -24.65
C MET A 1 3.71 -25.04 -24.84
N ARG A 2 3.27 -23.91 -25.39
CA ARG A 2 4.12 -22.72 -25.45
C ARG A 2 4.20 -22.20 -24.01
N ILE A 3 5.38 -22.28 -23.40
CA ILE A 3 5.73 -21.41 -22.28
C ILE A 3 5.94 -20.02 -22.90
N ALA A 4 4.85 -19.43 -23.38
CA ALA A 4 4.81 -18.03 -23.69
C ALA A 4 4.82 -17.35 -22.32
N PHE A 5 5.78 -16.47 -22.11
CA PHE A 5 5.61 -15.39 -21.16
C PHE A 5 4.22 -14.81 -21.41
N ASP A 6 3.25 -15.15 -20.56
CA ASP A 6 1.91 -14.61 -20.67
C ASP A 6 2.10 -13.10 -20.62
N HIS A 7 1.65 -12.36 -21.64
CA HIS A 7 1.81 -10.91 -21.73
C HIS A 7 1.43 -10.19 -20.42
N ILE A 8 0.52 -10.78 -19.64
CA ILE A 8 0.10 -10.30 -18.32
C ILE A 8 1.00 -10.71 -17.14
N LEU A 9 2.10 -11.46 -17.34
CA LEU A 9 2.98 -11.91 -16.25
C LEU A 9 3.65 -10.73 -15.56
N LEU A 10 4.14 -9.75 -16.33
CA LEU A 10 4.72 -8.54 -15.78
C LEU A 10 3.70 -7.79 -14.92
N ALA A 11 2.47 -7.64 -15.41
CA ALA A 11 1.38 -7.07 -14.65
C ALA A 11 1.07 -7.84 -13.35
N ARG A 12 1.02 -9.18 -13.40
CA ARG A 12 0.81 -10.02 -12.20
C ARG A 12 1.89 -9.77 -11.15
N VAL A 13 3.15 -9.68 -11.55
CA VAL A 13 4.27 -9.39 -10.65
C VAL A 13 4.14 -7.98 -10.07
N LEU A 14 3.90 -6.96 -10.89
CA LEU A 14 3.76 -5.58 -10.43
C LEU A 14 2.57 -5.40 -9.49
N PHE A 15 1.42 -6.03 -9.78
CA PHE A 15 0.25 -6.00 -8.89
C PHE A 15 0.45 -6.82 -7.62
N THR A 16 1.27 -7.87 -7.65
CA THR A 16 1.69 -8.58 -6.43
C THR A 16 2.53 -7.67 -5.54
N LEU A 17 3.50 -6.95 -6.10
CA LEU A 17 4.34 -5.99 -5.36
C LEU A 17 3.51 -4.85 -4.77
N THR A 18 2.58 -4.34 -5.58
CA THR A 18 1.63 -3.31 -5.17
C THR A 18 0.77 -3.82 -4.00
N THR A 19 0.19 -5.02 -4.13
CA THR A 19 -0.61 -5.66 -3.09
C THR A 19 0.20 -5.88 -1.81
N ALA A 20 1.44 -6.36 -1.91
CA ALA A 20 2.32 -6.52 -0.76
C ALA A 20 2.62 -5.18 -0.07
N GLY A 21 2.67 -4.08 -0.82
CA GLY A 21 2.86 -2.73 -0.29
C GLY A 21 1.78 -2.31 0.71
N TRP A 22 0.50 -2.60 0.44
CA TRP A 22 -0.58 -2.23 1.36
C TRP A 22 -1.03 -3.36 2.30
N ALA A 23 -0.78 -4.63 1.98
CA ALA A 23 -1.18 -5.77 2.81
C ALA A 23 -0.08 -6.28 3.76
N VAL A 24 1.20 -6.22 3.36
CA VAL A 24 2.32 -6.77 4.15
C VAL A 24 3.16 -5.67 4.78
N ALA A 25 3.49 -4.62 4.02
CA ALA A 25 4.33 -3.55 4.57
C ALA A 25 3.63 -2.81 5.73
N THR A 26 2.30 -2.71 5.70
CA THR A 26 1.48 -2.14 6.79
C THR A 26 1.54 -3.00 8.06
N VAL A 27 1.53 -4.34 7.95
CA VAL A 27 1.75 -5.22 9.11
C VAL A 27 3.12 -4.94 9.74
N ILE A 28 4.17 -4.83 8.94
CA ILE A 28 5.53 -4.55 9.43
C ILE A 28 5.58 -3.17 10.10
N ALA A 29 4.98 -2.16 9.47
CA ALA A 29 4.99 -0.78 9.94
C ALA A 29 4.19 -0.59 11.23
N ASP A 30 3.10 -1.33 11.41
CA ASP A 30 2.09 -0.97 12.40
C ASP A 30 1.83 -2.05 13.47
N PHE A 31 2.20 -3.31 13.26
CA PHE A 31 2.11 -4.35 14.31
C PHE A 31 3.33 -4.34 15.21
N ASN A 32 3.57 -3.20 15.87
CA ASN A 32 4.69 -3.02 16.78
C ASN A 32 4.40 -1.97 17.88
N LYS A 33 5.41 -1.76 18.74
CA LYS A 33 5.36 -0.87 19.92
C LYS A 33 5.16 0.61 19.62
N THR A 34 5.24 1.02 18.34
CA THR A 34 5.03 2.40 17.91
C THR A 34 3.62 2.65 17.39
N HIS A 35 2.83 1.59 17.15
CA HIS A 35 1.44 1.67 16.65
C HIS A 35 0.51 0.72 17.43
N ALA A 36 0.25 -0.50 16.96
CA ALA A 36 -0.75 -1.42 17.54
C ALA A 36 -0.57 -1.69 19.05
N THR A 37 0.66 -1.68 19.55
CA THR A 37 0.96 -1.84 20.98
C THR A 37 1.55 -0.59 21.63
N ASN A 38 1.37 0.59 21.01
CA ASN A 38 1.89 1.85 21.53
C ASN A 38 1.19 2.26 22.85
N PRO A 39 1.92 2.37 23.97
CA PRO A 39 1.32 2.72 25.27
C PRO A 39 0.85 4.18 25.34
N LYS A 40 1.28 5.05 24.41
CA LYS A 40 0.87 6.46 24.36
C LYS A 40 -0.46 6.67 23.64
N TRP A 41 -0.93 5.68 22.88
CA TRP A 41 -2.20 5.75 22.17
C TRP A 41 -3.34 5.29 23.07
N THR A 42 -4.51 5.93 22.92
CA THR A 42 -5.73 5.43 23.57
C THR A 42 -6.04 4.03 23.05
N GLY A 43 -6.75 3.22 23.87
CA GLY A 43 -7.15 1.87 23.46
C GLY A 43 -7.92 1.83 22.14
N HIS A 44 -8.74 2.86 21.89
CA HIS A 44 -9.55 2.95 20.68
C HIS A 44 -8.71 3.21 19.40
N ALA A 45 -7.68 4.06 19.47
CA ALA A 45 -6.77 4.26 18.34
C ALA A 45 -6.02 2.97 17.96
N ARG A 46 -5.60 2.20 18.98
CA ARG A 46 -4.99 0.87 18.77
C ARG A 46 -5.96 -0.13 18.15
N PHE A 47 -7.23 -0.11 18.56
CA PHE A 47 -8.27 -0.93 17.95
C PHE A 47 -8.43 -0.61 16.46
N HIS A 48 -8.55 0.67 16.10
CA HIS A 48 -8.71 1.09 14.69
C HIS A 48 -7.53 0.69 13.82
N VAL A 49 -6.29 0.85 14.28
CA VAL A 49 -5.12 0.45 13.48
C VAL A 49 -5.07 -1.08 13.29
N VAL A 50 -5.35 -1.86 14.33
CA VAL A 50 -5.40 -3.34 14.21
C VAL A 50 -6.50 -3.76 13.25
N TRP A 51 -7.70 -3.19 13.38
CA TRP A 51 -8.81 -3.47 12.48
C TRP A 51 -8.45 -3.14 11.03
N GLN A 52 -7.89 -1.95 10.78
CA GLN A 52 -7.49 -1.50 9.45
C GLN A 52 -6.51 -2.46 8.78
N ILE A 53 -5.45 -2.85 9.48
CA ILE A 53 -4.39 -3.69 8.91
C ILE A 53 -4.89 -5.11 8.70
N SER A 54 -5.66 -5.67 9.65
CA SER A 54 -6.27 -6.98 9.47
C SER A 54 -7.19 -7.01 8.25
N SER A 55 -7.95 -5.93 8.01
CA SER A 55 -8.75 -5.79 6.78
C SER A 55 -7.88 -5.73 5.53
N TYR A 56 -6.77 -4.97 5.54
CA TYR A 56 -5.82 -4.96 4.43
C TYR A 56 -5.18 -6.32 4.17
N VAL A 57 -4.81 -7.08 5.19
CA VAL A 57 -4.31 -8.46 5.01
C VAL A 57 -5.38 -9.32 4.34
N GLY A 58 -6.63 -9.27 4.80
CA GLY A 58 -7.74 -10.02 4.20
C GLY A 58 -7.97 -9.68 2.72
N PHE A 59 -8.04 -8.39 2.38
CA PHE A 59 -8.14 -7.96 0.99
C PHE A 59 -6.89 -8.30 0.18
N GLY A 60 -5.71 -8.30 0.80
CA GLY A 60 -4.46 -8.69 0.15
C GLY A 60 -4.44 -10.14 -0.26
N LEU A 61 -4.91 -11.03 0.61
CA LEU A 61 -5.08 -12.46 0.29
C LEU A 61 -6.07 -12.65 -0.87
N LEU A 62 -7.19 -11.91 -0.87
CA LEU A 62 -8.13 -11.92 -1.99
C LEU A 62 -7.46 -11.43 -3.28
N ALA A 63 -6.69 -10.34 -3.23
CA ALA A 63 -5.99 -9.81 -4.39
C ALA A 63 -4.96 -10.81 -4.94
N LEU A 64 -4.19 -11.50 -4.07
CA LEU A 64 -3.27 -12.55 -4.50
C LEU A 64 -3.99 -13.72 -5.17
N ALA A 65 -5.16 -14.13 -4.65
CA ALA A 65 -5.99 -15.13 -5.30
C ALA A 65 -6.50 -14.67 -6.68
N LEU A 66 -6.95 -13.41 -6.79
CA LEU A 66 -7.38 -12.83 -8.07
C LEU A 66 -6.23 -12.77 -9.09
N ILE A 67 -5.00 -12.46 -8.64
CA ILE A 67 -3.81 -12.38 -9.50
C ILE A 67 -3.39 -13.77 -9.97
N TRP A 68 -3.33 -14.78 -9.10
CA TRP A 68 -2.60 -16.03 -9.39
C TRP A 68 -3.48 -17.26 -9.59
N TRP A 69 -4.71 -17.29 -9.06
CA TRP A 69 -5.55 -18.48 -9.17
C TRP A 69 -5.96 -18.74 -10.63
N PRO A 70 -5.84 -19.97 -11.14
CA PRO A 70 -6.27 -20.30 -12.49
C PRO A 70 -7.79 -20.15 -12.62
N GLY A 71 -8.26 -19.54 -13.71
CA GLY A 71 -9.69 -19.34 -13.90
C GLY A 71 -10.01 -18.36 -15.04
N PRO A 72 -11.30 -18.19 -15.36
CA PRO A 72 -11.74 -17.25 -16.38
C PRO A 72 -11.45 -15.80 -15.96
N LEU A 73 -11.65 -14.87 -16.90
CA LEU A 73 -11.59 -13.43 -16.66
C LEU A 73 -10.26 -12.98 -16.02
N ALA A 74 -9.13 -13.53 -16.48
CA ALA A 74 -7.83 -13.23 -15.90
C ALA A 74 -7.51 -11.72 -15.96
N LEU A 75 -7.86 -11.07 -17.06
CA LEU A 75 -7.59 -9.66 -17.28
C LEU A 75 -8.47 -8.76 -16.38
N GLU A 76 -9.75 -9.05 -16.29
CA GLU A 76 -10.72 -8.33 -15.45
C GLU A 76 -10.38 -8.46 -13.98
N ARG A 77 -9.89 -9.63 -13.54
CA ARG A 77 -9.39 -9.83 -12.18
C ARG A 77 -8.18 -8.95 -11.89
N LEU A 78 -7.26 -8.77 -12.84
CA LEU A 78 -6.13 -7.85 -12.70
C LEU A 78 -6.59 -6.39 -12.64
N TYR A 79 -7.58 -5.98 -13.45
CA TYR A 79 -8.18 -4.64 -13.33
C TYR A 79 -8.84 -4.40 -11.98
N LEU A 80 -9.53 -5.40 -11.43
CA LEU A 80 -10.11 -5.31 -10.09
C LEU A 80 -9.01 -5.09 -9.02
N VAL A 81 -7.90 -5.81 -9.11
CA VAL A 81 -6.77 -5.64 -8.19
C VAL A 81 -6.09 -4.27 -8.34
N ALA A 82 -5.97 -3.78 -9.57
CA ALA A 82 -5.48 -2.43 -9.84
C ALA A 82 -6.38 -1.37 -9.19
N LEU A 83 -7.71 -1.52 -9.32
CA LEU A 83 -8.69 -0.63 -8.70
C LEU A 83 -8.63 -0.70 -7.17
N MET A 84 -8.55 -1.90 -6.59
CA MET A 84 -8.39 -2.08 -5.13
C MET A 84 -7.14 -1.34 -4.63
N SER A 85 -6.01 -1.51 -5.32
CA SER A 85 -4.76 -0.83 -4.96
C SER A 85 -4.85 0.68 -5.11
N ALA A 86 -5.47 1.16 -6.19
CA ALA A 86 -5.70 2.59 -6.42
C ALA A 86 -6.55 3.21 -5.31
N ILE A 87 -7.62 2.53 -4.87
CA ILE A 87 -8.48 2.98 -3.77
C ILE A 87 -7.67 3.10 -2.47
N VAL A 88 -6.87 2.09 -2.13
CA VAL A 88 -6.07 2.10 -0.88
C VAL A 88 -5.06 3.24 -0.88
N TYR A 89 -4.29 3.41 -1.97
CA TYR A 89 -3.31 4.49 -2.04
C TYR A 89 -3.94 5.87 -2.15
N ALA A 90 -5.00 6.03 -2.93
CA ALA A 90 -5.73 7.29 -3.00
C ALA A 90 -6.28 7.69 -1.63
N ALA A 91 -6.86 6.73 -0.88
CA ALA A 91 -7.36 6.98 0.47
C ALA A 91 -6.24 7.45 1.42
N PHE A 92 -5.04 6.88 1.33
CA PHE A 92 -3.88 7.36 2.10
C PHE A 92 -3.53 8.81 1.77
N PHE A 93 -3.42 9.18 0.50
CA PHE A 93 -3.10 10.56 0.13
C PHE A 93 -4.23 11.53 0.47
N VAL A 94 -5.49 11.12 0.36
CA VAL A 94 -6.64 11.89 0.85
C VAL A 94 -6.50 12.14 2.36
N ALA A 95 -6.14 11.12 3.15
CA ALA A 95 -5.91 11.29 4.59
C ALA A 95 -4.74 12.26 4.87
N VAL A 96 -3.60 12.11 4.17
CA VAL A 96 -2.46 13.03 4.28
C VAL A 96 -2.87 14.48 4.00
N LEU A 97 -3.62 14.72 2.92
CA LEU A 97 -4.08 16.06 2.55
C LEU A 97 -5.13 16.61 3.52
N ALA A 98 -5.96 15.74 4.10
CA ALA A 98 -7.01 16.10 5.04
C ALA A 98 -6.53 16.26 6.49
N MET A 99 -5.25 15.99 6.82
CA MET A 99 -4.71 16.10 8.18
C MET A 99 -5.10 17.40 8.93
N PRO A 100 -5.08 18.60 8.30
CA PRO A 100 -5.49 19.82 8.99
C PRO A 100 -6.93 19.82 9.51
N ILE A 101 -7.82 19.00 8.92
CA ILE A 101 -9.25 18.95 9.26
C ILE A 101 -9.48 18.16 10.56
N TYR A 102 -8.68 17.11 10.80
CA TYR A 102 -8.86 16.21 11.93
C TYR A 102 -7.68 16.23 12.92
N GLY A 103 -6.73 17.16 12.75
CA GLY A 103 -5.55 17.28 13.61
C GLY A 103 -4.53 16.15 13.41
N GLY A 104 -4.48 15.56 12.22
CA GLY A 104 -3.61 14.44 11.87
C GLY A 104 -2.12 14.78 11.84
N LYS A 105 -1.28 13.74 11.95
CA LYS A 105 0.17 13.81 11.77
C LYS A 105 0.65 12.60 10.98
N ALA A 106 1.64 12.80 10.11
CA ALA A 106 2.22 11.71 9.31
C ALA A 106 3.04 10.72 10.16
N TYR A 107 3.57 11.18 11.29
CA TYR A 107 4.35 10.36 12.22
C TYR A 107 4.24 10.88 13.66
N ASP A 108 4.49 9.97 14.60
CA ASP A 108 4.49 10.28 16.03
C ASP A 108 5.86 10.56 16.61
N ALA A 109 5.88 11.17 17.81
CA ALA A 109 7.09 11.44 18.58
C ALA A 109 7.95 10.18 18.83
N ASN A 110 7.32 9.02 18.99
CA ASN A 110 7.97 7.72 19.16
C ASN A 110 7.80 6.77 17.95
N GLY A 111 7.33 7.26 16.81
CA GLY A 111 7.20 6.50 15.55
C GLY A 111 8.40 6.65 14.63
N TYR A 112 8.29 6.11 13.42
CA TYR A 112 9.27 6.29 12.35
C TYR A 112 9.47 7.77 12.04
N LYS A 113 10.72 8.22 12.01
CA LYS A 113 11.04 9.62 11.76
C LYS A 113 11.28 9.88 10.28
N PRO A 114 10.94 11.08 9.80
CA PRO A 114 11.38 11.53 8.49
C PRO A 114 12.90 11.45 8.38
N PHE A 115 13.38 11.02 7.22
CA PHE A 115 14.79 10.90 6.91
C PHE A 115 15.24 12.06 6.01
N PRO A 116 16.55 12.39 5.96
CA PRO A 116 17.06 13.42 5.05
C PRO A 116 16.69 13.10 3.61
N ALA A 117 16.13 14.08 2.90
CA ALA A 117 15.76 13.91 1.50
C ALA A 117 17.03 13.63 0.67
N PRO A 118 17.05 12.56 -0.15
CA PRO A 118 18.20 12.28 -1.02
C PRO A 118 18.46 13.41 -2.02
N VAL A 119 17.35 14.05 -2.45
CA VAL A 119 17.35 15.20 -3.35
C VAL A 119 16.47 16.29 -2.71
N PRO A 120 17.05 17.25 -1.96
CA PRO A 120 16.30 18.19 -1.13
C PRO A 120 15.76 19.40 -1.93
N LEU A 121 15.18 19.16 -3.11
CA LEU A 121 14.63 20.22 -3.97
C LEU A 121 13.33 20.82 -3.42
N ILE A 122 12.48 19.98 -2.83
CA ILE A 122 11.13 20.38 -2.36
C ILE A 122 11.07 20.41 -0.84
N ALA A 123 11.74 19.48 -0.17
CA ALA A 123 11.77 19.39 1.29
C ALA A 123 13.11 18.84 1.76
N LYS A 124 13.56 19.27 2.94
CA LYS A 124 14.82 18.81 3.55
C LYS A 124 14.73 17.40 4.12
N LYS A 125 13.53 16.95 4.48
CA LYS A 125 13.26 15.61 5.00
C LYS A 125 12.03 15.04 4.35
N TRP A 126 12.02 13.73 4.11
CA TRP A 126 10.89 12.99 3.57
C TRP A 126 10.31 12.05 4.62
N ASP A 127 8.99 11.95 4.63
CA ASP A 127 8.28 10.98 5.46
C ASP A 127 8.41 9.57 4.87
N VAL A 128 8.55 8.58 5.75
CA VAL A 128 8.78 7.18 5.36
C VAL A 128 7.56 6.61 4.62
N ASN A 129 6.37 6.78 5.18
CA ASN A 129 5.15 6.21 4.62
C ASN A 129 4.77 6.90 3.31
N ILE A 130 4.85 8.23 3.27
CA ILE A 130 4.60 9.01 2.04
C ILE A 130 5.57 8.55 0.93
N THR A 131 6.85 8.37 1.24
CA THR A 131 7.84 7.93 0.25
C THR A 131 7.51 6.54 -0.29
N ILE A 132 7.25 5.58 0.59
CA ILE A 132 6.91 4.20 0.19
C ILE A 132 5.65 4.20 -0.67
N PHE A 133 4.63 4.96 -0.30
CA PHE A 133 3.36 4.99 -1.03
C PHE A 133 3.51 5.68 -2.39
N CYS A 134 4.38 6.69 -2.53
CA CYS A 134 4.75 7.24 -3.83
C CYS A 134 5.40 6.19 -4.74
N VAL A 135 6.34 5.39 -4.22
CA VAL A 135 6.96 4.29 -4.98
C VAL A 135 5.92 3.27 -5.41
N GLN A 136 4.98 2.92 -4.52
CA GLN A 136 3.92 1.97 -4.83
C GLN A 136 2.94 2.49 -5.90
N VAL A 137 2.64 3.79 -5.91
CA VAL A 137 1.82 4.39 -6.99
C VAL A 137 2.54 4.30 -8.34
N VAL A 138 3.88 4.46 -8.38
CA VAL A 138 4.66 4.26 -9.60
C VAL A 138 4.62 2.80 -10.07
N ILE A 139 4.77 1.84 -9.14
CA ILE A 139 4.67 0.40 -9.45
C ILE A 139 3.27 0.05 -9.96
N LEU A 140 2.21 0.58 -9.34
CA LEU A 140 0.83 0.41 -9.78
C LEU A 140 0.62 0.96 -11.19
N ALA A 141 1.10 2.18 -11.48
CA ALA A 141 1.00 2.78 -12.81
C ALA A 141 1.74 1.93 -13.86
N ALA A 142 2.95 1.47 -13.54
CA ALA A 142 3.69 0.56 -14.42
C ALA A 142 2.94 -0.76 -14.64
N GLY A 143 2.29 -1.29 -13.59
CA GLY A 143 1.44 -2.48 -13.69
C GLY A 143 0.25 -2.27 -14.62
N ILE A 144 -0.44 -1.14 -14.50
CA ILE A 144 -1.56 -0.77 -15.38
C ILE A 144 -1.09 -0.69 -16.84
N VAL A 145 0.04 -0.03 -17.10
CA VAL A 145 0.62 0.01 -18.45
C VAL A 145 0.91 -1.40 -18.93
N ALA A 146 1.61 -2.22 -18.14
CA ALA A 146 1.98 -3.59 -18.49
C ALA A 146 0.79 -4.56 -18.70
N VAL A 147 -0.42 -4.22 -18.25
CA VAL A 147 -1.64 -4.98 -18.57
C VAL A 147 -2.15 -4.68 -19.99
N VAL A 148 -1.89 -3.47 -20.48
CA VAL A 148 -2.47 -2.93 -21.72
C VAL A 148 -1.57 -3.13 -22.93
N VAL A 149 -0.25 -3.23 -22.75
CA VAL A 149 0.75 -3.43 -23.82
C VAL A 149 1.12 -4.90 -23.97
#